data_AF-A0A353S8X7-F1
#
_entry.id   AF-A0A353S8X7-F1
#
_cell.length_a   1.000
_cell.length_b   1.000
_cell.length_c   1.000
_cell.angle_alpha   90.00
_cell.angle_beta   90.00
_cell.angle_gamma   90.00
#
_symmetry.space_group_name_H-M   'P 1'
#
loop_
_entity.id
_entity.type
_entity.pdbx_description
1 polymer ?
#
loop_
_entity_poly.entity_id
_entity_poly.type
_entity_poly.pdbx_seq_one_letter_code
_entity_poly.pdbx_strand_id
1 'polypeptide(L)'
;MQHFLHLSILCTVFSTRSCLRTSPSWSAPCRCCSMSGTAPSAARCSHCLQVPTAKKRVQALLITPPGISQLLILSLLFSDIYFWGILQRGNSAVIACMLLLAAMILRQKESKVSQELALICIAAASAVKIYPAVFGLLYLRERRFKEALRLTLYGLVLFFFPFIFFGGVPAFIQLLKNLADVASNYYRDGESFIGIQSCCRFFWSRLLGTDIAPAAEVLFLLISAAYFILAVTATCILTEEWKRLFMLTSIMVLCPSWSGTYTRIYFAIPFIAFMFHTQASRSSVLYAILFAGIFSLSYFPDDMPVLGKLDSIILFLPIYAISIGLGIETVAKLSRRQRAQEHSKSLQKSPHSARIQKLIVI
;
A
#
# COMPACT_ATOMS: atom_id res chain seq x y z
N MET A 1 -28.74 3.17 -12.69
CA MET A 1 -28.62 1.80 -12.12
C MET A 1 -27.20 1.47 -11.62
N GLN A 2 -26.12 1.94 -12.26
CA GLN A 2 -24.74 1.77 -11.77
C GLN A 2 -24.44 2.48 -10.43
N HIS A 3 -25.07 3.63 -10.14
CA HIS A 3 -24.85 4.38 -8.89
C HIS A 3 -25.29 3.64 -7.61
N PHE A 4 -26.33 2.81 -7.67
CA PHE A 4 -26.81 2.03 -6.52
C PHE A 4 -25.93 0.80 -6.23
N LEU A 5 -25.28 0.24 -7.25
CA LEU A 5 -24.40 -0.92 -7.11
C LEU A 5 -23.10 -0.55 -6.36
N HIS A 6 -22.55 0.65 -6.62
CA HIS A 6 -21.34 1.15 -5.95
C HIS A 6 -21.55 1.42 -4.45
N LEU A 7 -22.71 1.99 -4.07
CA LEU A 7 -23.07 2.18 -2.65
C LEU A 7 -23.35 0.85 -1.95
N SER A 8 -24.01 -0.08 -2.64
CA SER A 8 -24.38 -1.38 -2.07
C SER A 8 -23.16 -2.25 -1.79
N ILE A 9 -22.12 -2.23 -2.64
CA ILE A 9 -20.88 -2.99 -2.39
C ILE A 9 -20.11 -2.42 -1.19
N LEU A 10 -20.00 -1.09 -1.07
CA LEU A 10 -19.40 -0.46 0.10
C LEU A 10 -20.19 -0.77 1.38
N CYS A 11 -21.53 -0.66 1.36
CA CYS A 11 -22.36 -1.03 2.50
C CYS A 11 -22.32 -2.53 2.85
N THR A 12 -22.19 -3.42 1.86
CA THR A 12 -22.16 -4.88 2.08
C THR A 12 -20.81 -5.35 2.61
N VAL A 13 -19.72 -4.68 2.22
CA VAL A 13 -18.38 -4.90 2.82
C VAL A 13 -18.37 -4.60 4.33
N PHE A 14 -19.21 -3.67 4.80
CA PHE A 14 -19.34 -3.33 6.22
C PHE A 14 -20.54 -3.98 6.94
N SER A 15 -21.42 -4.68 6.23
CA SER A 15 -22.62 -5.35 6.80
C SER A 15 -22.47 -6.88 6.82
N THR A 16 -21.48 -7.39 7.54
CA THR A 16 -21.49 -8.81 7.95
C THR A 16 -21.68 -8.89 9.46
N ARG A 17 -22.94 -8.87 9.90
CA ARG A 17 -23.33 -9.26 11.26
C ARG A 17 -23.10 -10.76 11.42
N SER A 18 -22.19 -11.13 12.32
CA SER A 18 -22.12 -12.49 12.87
C SER A 18 -22.48 -12.38 14.35
N CYS A 19 -23.65 -12.88 14.72
CA CYS A 19 -24.10 -13.05 16.10
C CYS A 19 -23.12 -13.94 16.87
N LEU A 20 -22.40 -13.41 17.86
CA LEU A 20 -21.89 -14.19 18.99
C LEU A 20 -22.01 -13.35 20.27
N ARG A 21 -22.79 -13.89 21.21
CA ARG A 21 -23.04 -13.34 22.55
C ARG A 21 -21.79 -13.36 23.42
N THR A 22 -21.84 -12.50 24.44
CA THR A 22 -21.04 -12.43 25.68
C THR A 22 -19.72 -11.64 25.63
N SER A 23 -19.77 -10.49 26.29
CA SER A 23 -18.67 -9.60 26.66
C SER A 23 -17.86 -10.14 27.84
N PRO A 24 -16.55 -9.82 27.93
CA PRO A 24 -15.92 -9.59 29.23
C PRO A 24 -15.44 -8.14 29.36
N SER A 25 -15.84 -7.50 30.45
CA SER A 25 -15.41 -6.19 30.92
C SER A 25 -13.89 -6.16 31.16
N TRP A 26 -13.20 -5.20 30.54
CA TRP A 26 -11.76 -4.95 30.71
C TRP A 26 -11.49 -4.05 31.92
N SER A 27 -11.59 -4.58 33.14
CA SER A 27 -11.09 -3.89 34.34
C SER A 27 -11.02 -4.74 35.62
N ALA A 28 -11.21 -6.07 35.54
CA ALA A 28 -11.03 -6.93 36.71
C ALA A 28 -9.69 -7.69 36.63
N PRO A 29 -8.87 -7.71 37.69
CA PRO A 29 -7.71 -8.58 37.75
C PRO A 29 -8.15 -10.05 37.59
N CYS A 30 -7.35 -10.84 36.86
CA CYS A 30 -7.55 -12.28 36.73
C CYS A 30 -7.69 -12.92 38.12
N ARG A 31 -8.74 -13.72 38.35
CA ARG A 31 -9.00 -14.40 39.64
C ARG A 31 -7.81 -15.24 40.13
N CYS A 32 -6.95 -15.71 39.24
CA CYS A 32 -5.74 -16.47 39.63
C CYS A 32 -4.67 -15.58 40.30
N CYS A 33 -4.63 -14.28 40.03
CA CYS A 33 -3.65 -13.36 40.62
C CYS A 33 -4.16 -12.68 41.89
N SER A 34 -5.46 -12.70 42.18
CA SER A 34 -6.05 -12.06 43.37
C SER A 34 -5.98 -12.92 44.63
N MET A 35 -5.68 -14.22 44.53
CA MET A 35 -5.69 -15.13 45.68
C MET A 35 -4.31 -15.42 46.30
N SER A 36 -3.21 -14.95 45.72
CA SER A 36 -1.86 -15.38 46.15
C SER A 36 -1.09 -14.40 47.05
N GLY A 37 -1.62 -13.22 47.41
CA GLY A 37 -1.01 -12.31 48.40
C GLY A 37 0.41 -11.78 48.10
N THR A 38 1.09 -12.27 47.08
CA THR A 38 2.43 -11.90 46.65
C THR A 38 2.38 -11.51 45.19
N ALA A 39 2.86 -10.31 44.85
CA ALA A 39 2.94 -9.83 43.47
C ALA A 39 3.82 -10.78 42.62
N PRO A 40 3.27 -11.57 41.68
CA PRO A 40 4.10 -12.37 40.80
C PRO A 40 4.53 -11.48 39.64
N SER A 41 5.83 -11.50 39.33
CA SER A 41 6.35 -11.06 38.04
C SER A 41 5.44 -11.58 36.91
N ALA A 42 4.99 -10.70 36.02
CA ALA A 42 4.05 -10.97 34.91
C ALA A 42 4.46 -12.10 33.95
N ALA A 43 5.60 -12.76 34.19
CA ALA A 43 6.21 -13.77 33.35
C ALA A 43 5.68 -15.21 33.53
N ARG A 44 4.81 -15.52 34.52
CA ARG A 44 4.42 -16.92 34.82
C ARG A 44 2.94 -17.27 34.68
N CYS A 45 2.04 -16.32 34.40
CA CYS A 45 0.63 -16.62 34.21
C CYS A 45 0.33 -16.90 32.73
N SER A 46 0.05 -18.16 32.39
CA SER A 46 -0.34 -18.60 31.04
C SER A 46 -1.60 -17.90 30.51
N HIS A 47 -2.43 -17.35 31.40
CA HIS A 47 -3.62 -16.57 31.05
C HIS A 47 -3.30 -15.10 30.72
N CYS A 48 -2.31 -14.48 31.39
CA CYS A 48 -1.86 -13.11 31.11
C CYS A 48 -0.89 -13.03 29.92
N LEU A 49 -0.23 -14.14 29.57
CA LEU A 49 0.65 -14.28 28.40
C LEU A 49 -0.09 -14.44 27.07
N GLN A 50 -1.43 -14.39 27.06
CA GLN A 50 -2.20 -14.31 25.81
C GLN A 50 -2.07 -12.90 25.21
N VAL A 51 -0.93 -12.62 24.59
CA VAL A 51 -0.82 -11.56 23.59
C VAL A 51 -1.92 -11.84 22.56
N PRO A 52 -2.85 -10.90 22.30
CA PRO A 52 -3.90 -11.15 21.34
C PRO A 52 -3.24 -11.42 19.99
N THR A 53 -3.45 -12.62 19.45
CA THR A 53 -3.04 -12.99 18.10
C THR A 53 -3.64 -11.98 17.12
N ALA A 54 -2.99 -11.75 15.97
CA ALA A 54 -3.48 -10.86 14.92
C ALA A 54 -4.98 -11.08 14.58
N LYS A 55 -5.48 -12.32 14.76
CA LYS A 55 -6.89 -12.72 14.67
C LYS A 55 -7.85 -11.91 15.56
N LYS A 56 -7.53 -11.65 16.83
CA LYS A 56 -8.43 -10.91 17.75
C LYS A 56 -8.54 -9.43 17.40
N ARG A 57 -7.56 -8.86 16.69
CA ARG A 57 -7.58 -7.45 16.25
C ARG A 57 -8.44 -7.24 15.00
N VAL A 58 -8.49 -8.22 14.09
CA VAL A 58 -9.38 -8.20 12.93
C VAL A 58 -10.84 -8.42 13.33
N GLN A 59 -11.11 -9.17 14.40
CA GLN A 59 -12.47 -9.35 14.91
C GLN A 59 -13.03 -8.07 15.58
N ALA A 60 -12.15 -7.24 16.15
CA ALA A 60 -12.49 -5.89 16.61
C ALA A 60 -12.73 -4.89 15.47
N LEU A 61 -12.40 -5.25 14.22
CA LEU A 61 -12.61 -4.44 13.02
C LEU A 61 -14.11 -4.30 12.65
N LEU A 62 -14.97 -5.17 13.21
CA LEU A 62 -16.43 -5.06 13.17
C LEU A 62 -17.01 -4.33 14.40
N ILE A 63 -16.15 -3.85 15.30
CA ILE A 63 -16.50 -3.16 16.55
C ILE A 63 -15.74 -1.82 16.62
N THR A 64 -15.73 -1.05 15.54
CA THR A 64 -15.56 0.40 15.66
C THR A 64 -16.87 0.99 16.16
N PRO A 65 -16.86 2.04 17.02
CA PRO A 65 -18.07 2.79 17.26
C PRO A 65 -18.60 3.27 15.91
N PRO A 66 -19.90 3.07 15.61
CA PRO A 66 -20.45 3.23 14.26
C PRO A 66 -20.13 4.58 13.61
N GLY A 67 -19.95 5.64 14.41
CA GLY A 67 -19.63 6.99 13.93
C GLY A 67 -18.27 7.15 13.23
N ILE A 68 -17.18 6.52 13.71
CA ILE A 68 -15.83 6.80 13.18
C ILE A 68 -15.65 6.16 11.79
N SER A 69 -16.15 4.93 11.60
CA SER A 69 -16.10 4.27 10.30
C SER A 69 -16.99 4.95 9.27
N GLN A 70 -18.15 5.47 9.69
CA GLN A 70 -19.04 6.25 8.82
C GLN A 70 -18.40 7.58 8.40
N LEU A 71 -17.79 8.31 9.34
CA LEU A 71 -17.06 9.56 9.05
C LEU A 71 -15.90 9.32 8.08
N LEU A 72 -15.12 8.26 8.26
CA LEU A 72 -14.03 7.90 7.34
C LEU A 72 -14.53 7.64 5.92
N ILE A 73 -15.60 6.85 5.79
CA ILE A 73 -16.21 6.52 4.50
C ILE A 73 -16.75 7.79 3.85
N LEU A 74 -17.45 8.65 4.60
CA LEU A 74 -17.95 9.93 4.11
C LEU A 74 -16.80 10.82 3.66
N SER A 75 -15.72 10.97 4.43
CA SER A 75 -14.56 11.77 4.04
C SER A 75 -13.91 11.29 2.74
N LEU A 76 -13.87 9.97 2.50
CA LEU A 76 -13.36 9.41 1.24
C LEU A 76 -14.32 9.63 0.07
N LEU A 77 -15.63 9.43 0.28
CA LEU A 77 -16.64 9.62 -0.76
C LEU A 77 -16.80 11.10 -1.17
N PHE A 78 -16.60 12.02 -0.23
CA PHE A 78 -16.64 13.47 -0.49
C PHE A 78 -15.25 14.07 -0.78
N SER A 79 -14.22 13.23 -0.92
CA SER A 79 -12.89 13.70 -1.33
C SER A 79 -12.89 14.15 -2.80
N ASP A 80 -12.06 15.15 -3.09
CA ASP A 80 -11.82 15.65 -4.46
C ASP A 80 -11.52 14.53 -5.45
N ILE A 81 -10.64 13.63 -5.03
CA ILE A 81 -10.19 12.53 -5.87
C ILE A 81 -11.34 11.58 -6.26
N TYR A 82 -12.29 11.35 -5.36
CA TYR A 82 -13.41 10.46 -5.64
C TYR A 82 -14.44 11.15 -6.54
N PHE A 83 -14.81 12.39 -6.22
CA PHE A 83 -15.84 13.10 -6.98
C PHE A 83 -15.33 13.60 -8.34
N TRP A 84 -14.28 14.41 -8.35
CA TRP A 84 -13.73 15.04 -9.56
C TRP A 84 -12.77 14.13 -10.32
N GLY A 85 -11.91 13.42 -9.59
CA GLY A 85 -10.91 12.53 -10.22
C GLY A 85 -11.51 11.28 -10.84
N ILE A 86 -12.63 10.78 -10.30
CA ILE A 86 -13.17 9.47 -10.66
C ILE A 86 -14.61 9.53 -11.15
N LEU A 87 -15.55 10.02 -10.35
CA LEU A 87 -16.97 9.93 -10.69
C LEU A 87 -17.31 10.78 -11.90
N GLN A 88 -16.89 12.04 -11.91
CA GLN A 88 -17.13 12.94 -13.04
C GLN A 88 -16.50 12.43 -14.34
N ARG A 89 -15.31 11.83 -14.26
CA ARG A 89 -14.52 11.37 -15.42
C ARG A 89 -14.78 9.91 -15.80
N GLY A 90 -15.59 9.16 -15.05
CA GLY A 90 -15.86 7.75 -15.29
C GLY A 90 -14.62 6.84 -15.30
N ASN A 91 -13.58 7.15 -14.51
CA ASN A 91 -12.30 6.45 -14.63
C ASN A 91 -12.34 5.03 -14.04
N SER A 92 -11.87 4.04 -14.82
CA SER A 92 -11.79 2.62 -14.40
C SER A 92 -10.90 2.35 -13.18
N ALA A 93 -10.06 3.32 -12.76
CA ALA A 93 -9.26 3.22 -11.55
C ALA A 93 -10.10 2.92 -10.29
N VAL A 94 -11.37 3.36 -10.26
CA VAL A 94 -12.28 3.05 -9.14
C VAL A 94 -12.55 1.57 -9.00
N ILE A 95 -12.70 0.85 -10.12
CA ILE A 95 -12.97 -0.59 -10.13
C ILE A 95 -11.75 -1.33 -9.60
N ALA A 96 -10.56 -0.97 -10.08
CA ALA A 96 -9.31 -1.54 -9.58
C ALA A 96 -9.12 -1.26 -8.07
N CYS A 97 -9.42 -0.05 -7.60
CA CYS A 97 -9.34 0.30 -6.18
C CYS A 97 -10.33 -0.52 -5.33
N MET A 98 -11.59 -0.64 -5.77
CA MET A 98 -12.60 -1.45 -5.09
C MET A 98 -12.20 -2.92 -5.00
N LEU A 99 -11.67 -3.50 -6.09
CA LEU A 99 -11.18 -4.87 -6.11
C LEU A 99 -9.98 -5.06 -5.18
N LEU A 100 -9.02 -4.12 -5.15
CA LEU A 100 -7.89 -4.19 -4.21
C LEU A 100 -8.34 -4.07 -2.75
N LEU A 101 -9.28 -3.17 -2.44
CA LEU A 101 -9.86 -3.07 -1.10
C LEU A 101 -10.57 -4.36 -0.68
N ALA A 102 -11.41 -4.92 -1.57
CA ALA A 102 -12.05 -6.21 -1.34
C ALA A 102 -11.02 -7.31 -1.12
N ALA A 103 -9.95 -7.34 -1.92
CA ALA A 103 -8.86 -8.29 -1.74
C ALA A 103 -8.17 -8.15 -0.38
N MET A 104 -7.91 -6.93 0.09
CA MET A 104 -7.27 -6.72 1.40
C MET A 104 -8.14 -7.25 2.54
N ILE A 105 -9.46 -7.06 2.46
CA ILE A 105 -10.42 -7.55 3.47
C ILE A 105 -10.54 -9.08 3.40
N LEU A 106 -10.72 -9.64 2.20
CA LEU A 106 -10.88 -11.07 1.98
C LEU A 106 -9.61 -11.86 2.36
N ARG A 107 -8.43 -11.29 2.07
CA ARG A 107 -7.13 -11.89 2.41
C ARG A 107 -6.93 -12.06 3.92
N GLN A 108 -7.56 -11.22 4.74
CA GLN A 108 -7.49 -11.32 6.20
C GLN A 108 -8.41 -12.42 6.77
N LYS A 109 -9.37 -12.93 6.00
CA LYS A 109 -10.27 -14.00 6.44
C LYS A 109 -9.57 -15.36 6.44
N GLU A 110 -9.99 -16.24 7.34
CA GLU A 110 -9.42 -17.60 7.46
C GLU A 110 -9.98 -18.59 6.43
N SER A 111 -11.16 -18.30 5.87
CA SER A 111 -11.79 -19.18 4.88
C SER A 111 -10.92 -19.27 3.61
N LYS A 112 -10.67 -20.50 3.16
CA LYS A 112 -9.97 -20.78 1.89
C LYS A 112 -10.67 -20.12 0.70
N VAL A 113 -12.01 -20.08 0.71
CA VAL A 113 -12.80 -19.43 -0.35
C VAL A 113 -12.52 -17.93 -0.37
N SER A 114 -12.54 -17.27 0.79
CA SER A 114 -12.22 -15.84 0.88
C SER A 114 -10.79 -15.54 0.42
N GLN A 115 -9.84 -16.38 0.80
CA GLN A 115 -8.45 -16.22 0.37
C GLN A 115 -8.31 -16.36 -1.14
N GLU A 116 -8.99 -17.34 -1.75
CA GLU A 116 -8.96 -17.51 -3.21
C GLU A 116 -9.65 -16.36 -3.94
N LEU A 117 -10.78 -15.88 -3.42
CA LEU A 117 -11.45 -14.68 -3.92
C LEU A 117 -10.55 -13.45 -3.83
N ALA A 118 -9.71 -13.32 -2.79
CA ALA A 118 -8.75 -12.24 -2.71
C ALA A 118 -7.72 -12.29 -3.86
N LEU A 119 -7.24 -13.48 -4.24
CA LEU A 119 -6.35 -13.65 -5.40
C LEU A 119 -7.05 -13.25 -6.69
N ILE A 120 -8.29 -13.70 -6.88
CA ILE A 120 -9.12 -13.35 -8.05
C ILE A 120 -9.34 -11.84 -8.13
N CYS A 121 -9.62 -11.17 -7.00
CA CYS A 121 -9.80 -9.72 -6.96
C CYS A 121 -8.52 -8.97 -7.37
N ILE A 122 -7.33 -9.37 -6.90
CA ILE A 122 -6.06 -8.74 -7.31
C ILE A 122 -5.79 -9.01 -8.80
N ALA A 123 -6.02 -10.24 -9.26
CA ALA A 123 -5.87 -10.61 -10.66
C ALA A 123 -6.80 -9.78 -11.58
N ALA A 124 -8.08 -9.65 -11.20
CA ALA A 124 -9.05 -8.84 -11.92
C ALA A 124 -8.68 -7.35 -11.90
N ALA A 125 -8.23 -6.82 -10.75
CA ALA A 125 -7.74 -5.44 -10.67
C ALA A 125 -6.56 -5.21 -11.63
N SER A 126 -5.64 -6.18 -11.68
CA SER A 126 -4.45 -6.18 -12.56
C SER A 126 -4.82 -6.30 -14.04
N ALA A 127 -5.90 -7.00 -14.36
CA ALA A 127 -6.44 -7.10 -15.72
C ALA A 127 -7.08 -5.78 -16.17
N VAL A 128 -7.77 -5.07 -15.26
CA VAL A 128 -8.35 -3.74 -15.53
C VAL A 128 -7.26 -2.68 -15.70
N LYS A 129 -6.24 -2.69 -14.83
CA LYS A 129 -5.03 -1.87 -14.95
C LYS A 129 -3.83 -2.69 -14.49
N ILE A 130 -2.71 -2.63 -15.21
CA ILE A 130 -1.56 -3.52 -14.93
C ILE A 130 -0.89 -3.26 -13.56
N TYR A 131 -0.91 -2.03 -13.05
CA TYR A 131 -0.16 -1.62 -11.86
C TYR A 131 -0.54 -2.37 -10.56
N PRO A 132 -1.83 -2.66 -10.26
CA PRO A 132 -2.24 -3.55 -9.15
C PRO A 132 -1.47 -4.87 -9.01
N ALA A 133 -0.81 -5.38 -10.06
CA ALA A 133 -0.02 -6.61 -10.01
C ALA A 133 1.08 -6.58 -8.93
N VAL A 134 1.58 -5.40 -8.56
CA VAL A 134 2.59 -5.24 -7.50
C VAL A 134 2.11 -5.74 -6.13
N PHE A 135 0.79 -5.82 -5.89
CA PHE A 135 0.24 -6.40 -4.65
C PHE A 135 0.55 -7.89 -4.51
N GLY A 136 0.95 -8.58 -5.58
CA GLY A 136 1.49 -9.94 -5.52
C GLY A 136 2.74 -10.06 -4.62
N LEU A 137 3.51 -8.98 -4.46
CA LEU A 137 4.66 -8.93 -3.55
C LEU A 137 4.29 -9.23 -2.09
N LEU A 138 3.05 -8.94 -1.66
CA LEU A 138 2.59 -9.29 -0.31
C LEU A 138 2.65 -10.80 -0.06
N TYR A 139 2.23 -11.61 -1.04
CA TYR A 139 2.22 -13.07 -0.93
C TYR A 139 3.63 -13.65 -0.94
N LEU A 140 4.52 -13.10 -1.76
CA LEU A 140 5.94 -13.48 -1.78
C LEU A 140 6.61 -13.19 -0.44
N ARG A 141 6.39 -11.99 0.11
CA ARG A 141 6.90 -11.58 1.41
C ARG A 141 6.38 -12.48 2.54
N GLU A 142 5.14 -12.93 2.45
CA GLU A 142 4.50 -13.85 3.40
C GLU A 142 4.88 -15.31 3.19
N ARG A 143 5.77 -15.60 2.22
CA ARG A 143 6.19 -16.96 1.85
C ARG A 143 5.00 -17.84 1.40
N ARG A 144 3.91 -17.22 0.93
CA ARG A 144 2.73 -17.88 0.37
C ARG A 144 2.93 -18.16 -1.12
N PHE A 145 4.02 -18.85 -1.47
CA PHE A 145 4.45 -19.01 -2.87
C PHE A 145 3.43 -19.73 -3.77
N LYS A 146 2.70 -20.71 -3.22
CA LYS A 146 1.63 -21.41 -3.97
C LYS A 146 0.50 -20.46 -4.36
N GLU A 147 0.15 -19.54 -3.47
CA GLU A 147 -0.89 -18.54 -3.75
C GLU A 147 -0.39 -17.45 -4.69
N ALA A 148 0.88 -17.04 -4.56
CA ALA A 148 1.50 -16.15 -5.52
C ALA A 148 1.48 -16.74 -6.94
N LEU A 149 1.78 -18.04 -7.09
CA LEU A 149 1.68 -18.72 -8.37
C LEU A 149 0.25 -18.73 -8.91
N ARG A 150 -0.75 -19.09 -8.09
CA ARG A 150 -2.16 -19.04 -8.50
C ARG A 150 -2.61 -17.64 -8.89
N LEU A 151 -2.22 -16.62 -8.13
CA LEU A 151 -2.47 -15.22 -8.46
C LEU A 151 -1.87 -14.84 -9.83
N THR A 152 -0.63 -15.25 -10.10
CA THR A 152 0.00 -15.03 -11.42
C THR A 152 -0.79 -15.71 -12.52
N LEU A 153 -1.20 -16.97 -12.34
CA LEU A 153 -2.00 -17.70 -13.33
C LEU A 153 -3.36 -17.04 -13.57
N TYR A 154 -4.06 -16.63 -12.51
CA TYR A 154 -5.33 -15.91 -12.63
C TYR A 154 -5.17 -14.56 -13.34
N GLY A 155 -4.09 -13.83 -13.02
CA GLY A 155 -3.77 -12.57 -13.68
C GLY A 155 -3.52 -12.76 -15.17
N LEU A 156 -2.71 -13.76 -15.55
CA LEU A 156 -2.45 -14.09 -16.95
C LEU A 156 -3.73 -14.46 -17.70
N VAL A 157 -4.55 -15.34 -17.12
CA VAL A 157 -5.82 -15.73 -17.75
C VAL A 157 -6.72 -14.52 -17.93
N LEU A 158 -6.99 -13.74 -16.88
CA LEU A 158 -7.91 -12.60 -16.96
C LEU A 158 -7.39 -11.47 -17.87
N PHE A 159 -6.09 -11.23 -17.90
CA PHE A 159 -5.50 -10.21 -18.77
C PHE A 159 -5.50 -10.63 -20.24
N PHE A 160 -5.15 -11.89 -20.54
CA PHE A 160 -5.06 -12.37 -21.93
C PHE A 160 -6.39 -12.85 -22.51
N PHE A 161 -7.38 -13.20 -21.68
CA PHE A 161 -8.68 -13.72 -22.12
C PHE A 161 -9.41 -12.82 -23.14
N PRO A 162 -9.48 -11.48 -22.97
CA PRO A 162 -10.11 -10.62 -23.97
C PRO A 162 -9.48 -10.73 -25.36
N PHE A 163 -8.15 -10.89 -25.46
CA PHE A 163 -7.47 -10.94 -26.76
C PHE A 163 -7.89 -12.14 -27.61
N ILE A 164 -8.41 -13.21 -27.02
CA ILE A 164 -8.98 -14.34 -27.77
C ILE A 164 -10.10 -13.85 -28.72
N PHE A 165 -10.86 -12.85 -28.30
CA PHE A 165 -11.98 -12.29 -29.07
C PHE A 165 -11.59 -11.10 -29.95
N PHE A 166 -10.45 -10.44 -29.65
CA PHE A 166 -10.04 -9.19 -30.29
C PHE A 166 -8.84 -9.33 -31.22
N GLY A 167 -8.59 -10.51 -31.79
CA GLY A 167 -7.53 -10.72 -32.79
C GLY A 167 -6.20 -11.21 -32.22
N GLY A 168 -6.20 -11.78 -31.01
CA GLY A 168 -5.11 -12.56 -30.43
C GLY A 168 -3.81 -11.78 -30.20
N VAL A 169 -2.69 -12.43 -30.50
CA VAL A 169 -1.34 -11.89 -30.30
C VAL A 169 -1.09 -10.59 -31.07
N PRO A 170 -1.50 -10.43 -32.35
CA PRO A 170 -1.40 -9.15 -33.04
C PRO A 170 -2.03 -7.97 -32.29
N ALA A 171 -3.22 -8.15 -31.73
CA ALA A 171 -3.91 -7.12 -30.97
C ALA A 171 -3.19 -6.78 -29.65
N PHE A 172 -2.58 -7.79 -29.00
CA PHE A 172 -1.73 -7.57 -27.85
C PHE A 172 -0.47 -6.76 -28.20
N ILE A 173 0.20 -7.08 -29.31
CA ILE A 173 1.36 -6.31 -29.80
C ILE A 173 0.93 -4.86 -30.11
N GLN A 174 -0.25 -4.67 -30.70
CA GLN A 174 -0.77 -3.32 -30.95
C GLN A 174 -1.06 -2.55 -29.66
N LEU A 175 -1.60 -3.21 -28.63
CA LEU A 175 -1.76 -2.58 -27.32
C LEU A 175 -0.43 -2.11 -26.75
N LEU A 176 0.63 -2.93 -26.83
CA LEU A 176 1.96 -2.55 -26.34
C LEU A 176 2.52 -1.32 -27.07
N LYS A 177 2.35 -1.26 -28.39
CA LYS A 177 2.75 -0.07 -29.19
C LYS A 177 1.98 1.17 -28.73
N ASN A 178 0.65 1.07 -28.64
CA ASN A 178 -0.20 2.19 -28.20
C ASN A 178 0.18 2.67 -26.79
N LEU A 179 0.46 1.74 -25.86
CA LEU A 179 0.88 2.10 -24.50
C LEU A 179 2.25 2.81 -24.50
N ALA A 180 3.21 2.35 -25.31
CA ALA A 180 4.51 2.99 -25.43
C ALA A 180 4.38 4.41 -26.04
N ASP A 181 3.57 4.56 -27.08
CA ASP A 181 3.32 5.84 -27.73
C ASP A 181 2.67 6.83 -26.76
N VAL A 182 1.60 6.42 -26.07
CA VAL A 182 0.94 7.24 -25.03
C VAL A 182 1.93 7.61 -23.92
N ALA A 183 2.69 6.65 -23.41
CA ALA A 183 3.67 6.90 -22.35
C ALA A 183 4.74 7.91 -22.78
N SER A 184 5.20 7.85 -24.03
CA SER A 184 6.20 8.79 -24.55
C SER A 184 5.63 10.20 -24.79
N ASN A 185 4.42 10.30 -25.34
CA ASN A 185 3.77 11.59 -25.62
C ASN A 185 3.45 12.34 -24.32
N TYR A 186 2.73 11.70 -23.39
CA TYR A 186 2.39 12.32 -22.10
C TYR A 186 3.62 12.71 -21.28
N TYR A 187 4.70 11.93 -21.41
CA TYR A 187 5.97 12.24 -20.77
C TYR A 187 6.66 13.46 -21.41
N ARG A 188 6.72 13.50 -22.76
CA ARG A 188 7.39 14.57 -23.50
C ARG A 188 6.67 15.91 -23.37
N ASP A 189 5.34 15.87 -23.46
CA ASP A 189 4.47 17.05 -23.43
C ASP A 189 4.35 17.63 -22.02
N GLY A 190 4.87 16.90 -21.01
CA GLY A 190 4.86 17.31 -19.63
C GLY A 190 3.44 17.48 -19.12
N GLU A 191 2.52 16.59 -19.50
CA GLU A 191 1.13 16.62 -19.01
C GLU A 191 0.93 15.66 -17.82
N SER A 192 1.92 14.82 -17.52
CA SER A 192 1.95 13.92 -16.37
C SER A 192 3.00 14.42 -15.39
N PHE A 193 2.62 15.09 -14.30
CA PHE A 193 3.57 15.61 -13.29
C PHE A 193 3.74 14.71 -12.06
N ILE A 194 3.27 13.47 -12.16
CA ILE A 194 3.05 12.60 -10.99
C ILE A 194 4.13 11.53 -10.85
N GLY A 195 4.56 10.95 -11.97
CA GLY A 195 5.65 9.99 -11.99
C GLY A 195 6.97 10.66 -11.58
N ILE A 196 7.85 9.95 -10.90
CA ILE A 196 9.17 10.45 -10.51
C ILE A 196 9.94 10.97 -11.71
N GLN A 197 9.96 10.20 -12.81
CA GLN A 197 10.65 10.58 -14.03
C GLN A 197 10.14 11.93 -14.56
N SER A 198 8.81 12.06 -14.66
CA SER A 198 8.13 13.24 -15.20
C SER A 198 8.23 14.46 -14.27
N CYS A 199 8.25 14.22 -12.97
CA CYS A 199 8.51 15.22 -11.94
C CYS A 199 9.94 15.77 -12.05
N CYS A 200 10.95 14.90 -12.21
CA CYS A 200 12.32 15.31 -12.48
C CYS A 200 12.43 16.14 -13.78
N ARG A 201 11.78 15.69 -14.85
CA ARG A 201 11.72 16.41 -16.14
C ARG A 201 11.13 17.81 -15.98
N PHE A 202 10.02 17.94 -15.26
CA PHE A 202 9.38 19.21 -14.97
C PHE A 202 10.32 20.15 -14.22
N PHE A 203 10.89 19.70 -13.10
CA PHE A 203 11.81 20.50 -12.31
C PHE A 203 13.04 20.93 -13.12
N TRP A 204 13.62 20.03 -13.92
CA TRP A 204 14.73 20.36 -14.81
C TRP A 204 14.36 21.49 -15.77
N SER A 205 13.27 21.32 -16.52
CA SER A 205 12.82 22.30 -17.52
C SER A 205 12.53 23.68 -16.91
N ARG A 206 12.05 23.73 -15.66
CA ARG A 206 11.68 24.98 -14.98
C ARG A 206 12.82 25.65 -14.22
N LEU A 207 13.69 24.87 -13.58
CA LEU A 207 14.80 25.39 -12.77
C LEU A 207 15.99 25.79 -13.64
N LEU A 208 16.27 25.03 -14.71
CA LEU A 208 17.47 25.24 -15.52
C LEU A 208 17.16 25.96 -16.83
N GLY A 209 15.91 25.95 -17.30
CA GLY A 209 15.51 26.63 -18.54
C GLY A 209 16.24 26.11 -19.79
N THR A 210 16.86 24.94 -19.71
CA THR A 210 17.67 24.33 -20.77
C THR A 210 16.94 23.15 -21.40
N ASP A 211 17.29 22.88 -22.66
CA ASP A 211 16.89 21.65 -23.32
C ASP A 211 17.36 20.43 -22.52
N ILE A 212 16.47 19.44 -22.43
CA ILE A 212 16.76 18.23 -21.68
C ILE A 212 17.64 17.33 -22.53
N ALA A 213 18.92 17.25 -22.16
CA ALA A 213 19.87 16.38 -22.83
C ALA A 213 19.47 14.89 -22.67
N PRO A 214 19.78 14.01 -23.64
CA PRO A 214 19.50 12.58 -23.54
C PRO A 214 20.08 11.92 -22.27
N ALA A 215 21.20 12.42 -21.75
CA ALA A 215 21.78 11.92 -20.50
C ALA A 215 20.91 12.21 -19.26
N ALA A 216 20.21 13.35 -19.24
CA ALA A 216 19.30 13.70 -18.14
C ALA A 216 18.06 12.79 -18.14
N GLU A 217 17.57 12.41 -19.31
CA GLU A 217 16.47 11.44 -19.47
C GLU A 217 16.81 10.08 -18.85
N VAL A 218 18.00 9.58 -19.14
CA VAL A 218 18.51 8.33 -18.55
C VAL A 218 18.62 8.48 -17.03
N LEU A 219 19.12 9.61 -16.53
CA LEU A 219 19.21 9.86 -15.09
C LEU A 219 17.82 9.81 -14.41
N PHE A 220 16.79 10.43 -15.01
CA PHE A 220 15.44 10.42 -14.43
C PHE A 220 14.84 9.02 -14.37
N LEU A 221 15.08 8.20 -15.40
CA LEU A 221 14.72 6.78 -15.40
C LEU A 221 15.44 6.02 -14.27
N LEU A 222 16.74 6.25 -14.09
CA LEU A 222 17.53 5.61 -13.03
C LEU A 222 17.03 6.02 -11.63
N ILE A 223 16.61 7.27 -11.43
CA ILE A 223 16.01 7.71 -10.16
C ILE A 223 14.69 6.97 -9.90
N SER A 224 13.82 6.84 -10.91
CA SER A 224 12.57 6.08 -10.80
C SER A 224 12.83 4.59 -10.50
N ALA A 225 13.81 3.99 -11.16
CA ALA A 225 14.23 2.60 -10.91
C ALA A 225 14.81 2.41 -9.50
N ALA A 226 15.63 3.34 -9.03
CA ALA A 226 16.17 3.33 -7.67
C ALA A 226 15.04 3.42 -6.62
N TYR A 227 14.05 4.27 -6.86
CA TYR A 227 12.85 4.35 -6.03
C TYR A 227 12.05 3.03 -6.02
N PHE A 228 11.85 2.40 -7.18
CA PHE A 228 11.18 1.11 -7.27
C PHE A 228 11.87 0.06 -6.40
N ILE A 229 13.21 -0.05 -6.50
CA ILE A 229 14.01 -0.97 -5.69
C ILE A 229 13.86 -0.65 -4.19
N LEU A 230 13.91 0.63 -3.82
CA LEU A 230 13.71 1.08 -2.45
C LEU A 230 12.32 0.69 -1.94
N ALA A 231 11.26 0.88 -2.74
CA ALA A 231 9.88 0.58 -2.36
C ALA A 231 9.61 -0.93 -2.22
N VAL A 232 10.16 -1.75 -3.11
CA VAL A 232 10.13 -3.22 -2.99
C VAL A 232 10.87 -3.65 -1.72
N THR A 233 12.05 -3.11 -1.48
CA THR A 233 12.86 -3.40 -0.28
C THR A 233 12.12 -2.98 0.99
N ALA A 234 11.52 -1.80 1.00
CA ALA A 234 10.70 -1.30 2.10
C ALA A 234 9.51 -2.21 2.39
N THR A 235 8.83 -2.71 1.35
CA THR A 235 7.72 -3.68 1.50
C THR A 235 8.15 -4.96 2.23
N CYS A 236 9.37 -5.43 1.97
CA CYS A 236 9.93 -6.62 2.62
C CYS A 236 10.37 -6.38 4.08
N ILE A 237 10.77 -5.15 4.43
CA ILE A 237 11.40 -4.84 5.71
C ILE A 237 10.45 -4.21 6.71
N LEU A 238 9.54 -3.35 6.24
CA LEU A 238 8.62 -2.62 7.08
C LEU A 238 7.60 -3.58 7.72
N THR A 239 7.42 -3.40 9.03
CA THR A 239 6.63 -4.28 9.88
C THR A 239 5.17 -3.87 9.91
N GLU A 240 4.90 -2.57 9.88
CA GLU A 240 3.54 -2.03 9.86
C GLU A 240 2.89 -2.24 8.50
N GLU A 241 1.64 -2.71 8.51
CA GLU A 241 0.91 -3.07 7.29
C GLU A 241 0.61 -1.86 6.41
N TRP A 242 0.13 -0.76 7.00
CA TRP A 242 -0.19 0.46 6.25
C TRP A 242 1.04 1.02 5.52
N LYS A 243 2.24 0.93 6.11
CA LYS A 243 3.48 1.36 5.47
C LYS A 243 3.83 0.50 4.26
N ARG A 244 3.69 -0.83 4.38
CA ARG A 244 3.90 -1.75 3.23
C ARG A 244 2.89 -1.48 2.12
N LEU A 245 1.62 -1.37 2.48
CA LEU A 245 0.55 -1.04 1.53
C LEU A 245 0.84 0.29 0.85
N PHE A 246 1.33 1.29 1.60
CA PHE A 246 1.70 2.59 1.07
C PHE A 246 2.79 2.48 0.02
N MET A 247 3.88 1.75 0.31
CA MET A 247 4.98 1.54 -0.64
C MET A 247 4.54 0.77 -1.90
N LEU A 248 3.59 -0.15 -1.77
CA LEU A 248 3.03 -0.84 -2.94
C LEU A 248 2.17 0.09 -3.79
N THR A 249 1.29 0.87 -3.16
CA THR A 249 0.49 1.87 -3.89
C THR A 249 1.35 2.98 -4.48
N SER A 250 2.44 3.37 -3.83
CA SER A 250 3.32 4.40 -4.37
C SER A 250 4.09 3.91 -5.59
N ILE A 251 4.44 2.63 -5.70
CA ILE A 251 4.95 2.06 -6.95
C ILE A 251 3.94 2.25 -8.08
N MET A 252 2.64 1.97 -7.83
CA MET A 252 1.59 2.10 -8.85
C MET A 252 1.41 3.54 -9.36
N VAL A 253 1.78 4.53 -8.55
CA VAL A 253 1.50 5.94 -8.81
C VAL A 253 2.74 6.69 -9.29
N LEU A 254 3.88 6.48 -8.62
CA LEU A 254 5.11 7.26 -8.82
C LEU A 254 6.08 6.64 -9.83
N CYS A 255 6.02 5.33 -10.09
CA CYS A 255 6.93 4.68 -11.05
C CYS A 255 6.50 4.84 -12.51
N PRO A 256 5.20 4.81 -12.88
CA PRO A 256 4.79 5.05 -14.26
C PRO A 256 5.16 6.46 -14.73
N SER A 257 5.67 6.59 -15.96
CA SER A 257 5.93 7.89 -16.60
C SER A 257 4.63 8.68 -16.86
N TRP A 258 3.53 7.96 -17.04
CA TRP A 258 2.19 8.52 -17.17
C TRP A 258 1.28 8.03 -16.04
N SER A 259 0.88 8.97 -15.18
CA SER A 259 -0.10 8.77 -14.12
C SER A 259 -0.98 10.01 -14.05
N GLY A 260 -2.31 9.83 -14.11
CA GLY A 260 -3.24 10.94 -13.92
C GLY A 260 -3.52 11.21 -12.44
N THR A 261 -4.08 12.39 -12.15
CA THR A 261 -4.43 12.81 -10.77
C THR A 261 -5.39 11.84 -10.08
N TYR A 262 -6.22 11.13 -10.85
CA TYR A 262 -7.14 10.07 -10.42
C TYR A 262 -6.46 8.89 -9.70
N THR A 263 -5.16 8.68 -9.90
CA THR A 263 -4.41 7.55 -9.30
C THR A 263 -4.24 7.69 -7.79
N ARG A 264 -4.43 8.90 -7.22
CA ARG A 264 -4.40 9.14 -5.77
C ARG A 264 -5.42 8.28 -5.01
N ILE A 265 -6.49 7.83 -5.67
CA ILE A 265 -7.51 6.98 -5.03
C ILE A 265 -6.93 5.70 -4.43
N TYR A 266 -5.84 5.17 -5.00
CA TYR A 266 -5.25 3.93 -4.52
C TYR A 266 -4.68 4.09 -3.10
N PHE A 267 -4.31 5.31 -2.70
CA PHE A 267 -3.89 5.59 -1.33
C PHE A 267 -5.01 5.45 -0.30
N ALA A 268 -6.27 5.29 -0.71
CA ALA A 268 -7.34 4.87 0.20
C ALA A 268 -7.02 3.53 0.89
N ILE A 269 -6.31 2.63 0.21
CA ILE A 269 -5.91 1.32 0.74
C ILE A 269 -5.00 1.44 1.98
N PRO A 270 -3.80 2.08 1.88
CA PRO A 270 -2.96 2.30 3.06
C PRO A 270 -3.57 3.28 4.06
N PHE A 271 -4.39 4.25 3.63
CA PHE A 271 -5.06 5.18 4.55
C PHE A 271 -6.04 4.46 5.47
N ILE A 272 -6.89 3.58 4.93
CA ILE A 272 -7.78 2.74 5.73
C ILE A 272 -6.94 1.90 6.70
N ALA A 273 -5.92 1.19 6.21
CA ALA A 273 -5.05 0.40 7.09
C ALA A 273 -4.37 1.25 8.19
N PHE A 274 -3.96 2.47 7.87
CA PHE A 274 -3.36 3.42 8.82
C PHE A 274 -4.37 3.80 9.91
N MET A 275 -5.59 4.17 9.55
CA MET A 275 -6.63 4.59 10.48
C MET A 275 -7.07 3.48 11.44
N PHE A 276 -7.08 2.22 10.98
CA PHE A 276 -7.48 1.10 11.83
C PHE A 276 -6.35 0.55 12.72
N HIS A 277 -5.10 0.59 12.27
CA HIS A 277 -4.00 -0.14 12.91
C HIS A 277 -2.95 0.75 13.58
N THR A 278 -3.07 2.08 13.51
CA THR A 278 -2.07 3.00 14.06
C THR A 278 -2.52 3.57 15.40
N GLN A 279 -1.63 3.49 16.39
CA GLN A 279 -1.85 4.11 17.69
C GLN A 279 -1.54 5.62 17.64
N ALA A 280 -2.19 6.40 18.48
CA ALA A 280 -1.97 7.84 18.56
C ALA A 280 -0.51 8.15 18.99
N SER A 281 0.19 8.91 18.15
CA SER A 281 1.54 9.39 18.42
C SER A 281 1.79 10.66 17.61
N ARG A 282 2.85 11.41 17.94
CA ARG A 282 3.22 12.62 17.17
C ARG A 282 3.49 12.33 15.70
N SER A 283 4.15 11.21 15.40
CA SER A 283 4.37 10.78 14.01
C SER A 283 3.07 10.34 13.33
N SER A 284 2.15 9.70 14.05
CA SER A 284 0.82 9.37 13.52
C SER A 284 0.02 10.63 13.15
N VAL A 285 0.10 11.70 13.94
CA VAL A 285 -0.54 12.99 13.59
C VAL A 285 0.04 13.56 12.29
N LEU A 286 1.37 13.54 12.14
CA LEU A 286 2.03 13.98 10.91
C LEU A 286 1.55 13.16 9.70
N TYR A 287 1.51 11.83 9.81
CA TYR A 287 1.00 10.98 8.72
C TYR A 287 -0.48 11.23 8.42
N ALA A 288 -1.30 11.49 9.43
CA ALA A 288 -2.70 11.85 9.24
C ALA A 288 -2.87 13.16 8.46
N ILE A 289 -2.06 14.19 8.77
CA ILE A 289 -2.03 15.45 8.01
C ILE A 289 -1.61 15.20 6.56
N LEU A 290 -0.58 14.39 6.34
CA LEU A 290 -0.10 14.06 5.00
C LEU A 290 -1.18 13.28 4.21
N PHE A 291 -1.83 12.29 4.82
CA PHE A 291 -2.96 11.60 4.19
C PHE A 291 -4.12 12.56 3.89
N ALA A 292 -4.45 13.47 4.80
CA ALA A 292 -5.47 14.48 4.54
C ALA A 292 -5.12 15.34 3.31
N GLY A 293 -3.84 15.70 3.14
CA GLY A 293 -3.34 16.39 1.94
C GLY A 293 -3.44 15.58 0.64
N ILE A 294 -3.39 14.24 0.69
CA ILE A 294 -3.59 13.39 -0.50
C ILE A 294 -5.04 13.50 -1.00
N PHE A 295 -6.00 13.57 -0.07
CA PHE A 295 -7.44 13.59 -0.35
C PHE A 295 -8.05 14.99 -0.38
N SER A 296 -7.27 16.03 -0.07
CA SER A 296 -7.76 17.40 0.04
C SER A 296 -8.23 17.95 -1.30
N LEU A 297 -9.22 18.84 -1.24
CA LEU A 297 -9.69 19.63 -2.37
C LEU A 297 -8.60 20.60 -2.83
N SER A 298 -8.18 20.47 -4.07
CA SER A 298 -7.46 21.53 -4.77
C SER A 298 -8.12 21.68 -6.13
N TYR A 299 -8.89 22.75 -6.26
CA TYR A 299 -9.42 23.21 -7.54
C TYR A 299 -8.68 24.50 -7.86
N PHE A 300 -7.76 24.43 -8.81
CA PHE A 300 -7.19 25.61 -9.44
C PHE A 300 -7.81 25.72 -10.83
N PRO A 301 -8.42 26.86 -11.19
CA PRO A 301 -9.04 27.03 -12.50
C PRO A 301 -8.01 26.82 -13.62
N ASP A 302 -8.42 26.12 -14.69
CA ASP A 302 -7.60 25.86 -15.88
C ASP A 302 -7.08 27.15 -16.54
N ASP A 303 -7.75 28.28 -16.28
CA ASP A 303 -7.40 29.62 -16.78
C ASP A 303 -6.12 30.20 -16.17
N MET A 304 -5.50 29.51 -15.19
CA MET A 304 -4.23 29.90 -14.57
C MET A 304 -3.09 28.97 -14.99
N PRO A 305 -2.38 29.25 -16.11
CA PRO A 305 -1.43 28.32 -16.74
C PRO A 305 -0.21 27.95 -15.88
N VAL A 306 0.10 28.72 -14.84
CA VAL A 306 1.19 28.43 -13.88
C VAL A 306 0.66 27.75 -12.62
N LEU A 307 -0.44 28.23 -12.02
CA LEU A 307 -1.00 27.62 -10.81
C LEU A 307 -1.64 26.26 -11.10
N GLY A 308 -2.32 26.08 -12.24
CA GLY A 308 -2.91 24.81 -12.67
C GLY A 308 -1.89 23.76 -13.16
N LYS A 309 -0.58 24.06 -13.12
CA LYS A 309 0.50 23.06 -13.27
C LYS A 309 1.19 22.75 -11.95
N LEU A 310 1.22 23.72 -11.03
CA LEU A 310 1.74 23.56 -9.67
C LEU A 310 0.76 22.78 -8.78
N ASP A 311 -0.53 22.84 -9.07
CA ASP A 311 -1.60 22.11 -8.36
C ASP A 311 -1.31 20.61 -8.25
N SER A 312 -0.90 20.00 -9.36
CA SER A 312 -0.67 18.58 -9.54
C SER A 312 0.60 18.14 -8.84
N ILE A 313 1.53 19.06 -8.59
CA ILE A 313 2.73 18.79 -7.78
C ILE A 313 2.39 18.91 -6.31
N ILE A 314 1.69 19.99 -5.91
CA ILE A 314 1.29 20.23 -4.52
C ILE A 314 0.43 19.09 -3.98
N LEU A 315 -0.49 18.56 -4.79
CA LEU A 315 -1.35 17.42 -4.44
C LEU A 315 -0.57 16.11 -4.23
N PHE A 316 0.64 15.99 -4.77
CA PHE A 316 1.48 14.80 -4.68
C PHE A 316 2.66 14.98 -3.72
N LEU A 317 2.96 16.20 -3.26
CA LEU A 317 3.94 16.45 -2.21
C LEU A 317 3.74 15.58 -0.98
N PRO A 318 2.51 15.34 -0.47
CA PRO A 318 2.33 14.45 0.67
C PRO A 318 2.73 13.00 0.36
N ILE A 319 2.50 12.54 -0.88
CA ILE A 319 2.88 11.19 -1.33
C ILE A 319 4.41 11.06 -1.35
N TYR A 320 5.11 12.06 -1.89
CA TYR A 320 6.57 12.10 -1.88
C TYR A 320 7.13 12.20 -0.45
N ALA A 321 6.54 13.03 0.42
CA ALA A 321 6.98 13.20 1.79
C ALA A 321 6.87 11.89 2.59
N ILE A 322 5.73 11.20 2.52
CA ILE A 322 5.56 9.88 3.16
C ILE A 322 6.55 8.88 2.55
N SER A 323 6.69 8.85 1.22
CA SER A 323 7.62 7.95 0.52
C SER A 323 9.08 8.13 0.98
N ILE A 324 9.55 9.37 1.09
CA ILE A 324 10.89 9.70 1.57
C ILE A 324 11.05 9.29 3.04
N GLY A 325 10.07 9.61 3.90
CA GLY A 325 10.10 9.23 5.31
C GLY A 325 10.18 7.71 5.52
N LEU A 326 9.39 6.95 4.77
CA LEU A 326 9.43 5.48 4.80
C LEU A 326 10.72 4.92 4.17
N GLY A 327 11.28 5.59 3.17
CA GLY A 327 12.58 5.28 2.59
C GLY A 327 13.70 5.40 3.62
N ILE A 328 13.76 6.53 4.34
CA ILE A 328 14.72 6.78 5.43
C ILE A 328 14.56 5.73 6.53
N GLU A 329 13.33 5.42 6.96
CA GLU A 329 13.07 4.37 7.95
C GLU A 329 13.59 3.00 7.48
N THR A 330 13.42 2.69 6.19
CA THR A 330 13.88 1.43 5.59
C THR A 330 15.40 1.33 5.61
N VAL A 331 16.10 2.38 5.17
CA VAL A 331 17.57 2.44 5.19
C VAL A 331 18.09 2.31 6.61
N ALA A 332 17.51 3.04 7.57
CA ALA A 332 17.90 2.95 8.98
C ALA A 332 17.71 1.53 9.54
N LYS A 333 16.62 0.84 9.20
CA LYS A 333 16.38 -0.57 9.60
C LYS A 333 17.38 -1.53 8.96
N LEU A 334 17.75 -1.32 7.70
CA LEU A 334 18.78 -2.11 7.02
C LEU A 334 20.14 -1.97 7.68
N SER A 335 20.59 -0.74 7.92
CA SER A 335 21.88 -0.49 8.56
C SER A 335 21.96 -1.10 9.96
N ARG A 336 20.86 -1.05 10.74
CA ARG A 336 20.80 -1.72 12.06
C ARG A 336 20.92 -3.24 11.95
N ARG A 337 20.27 -3.87 10.95
CA ARG A 337 20.37 -5.33 10.72
C ARG A 337 21.79 -5.74 10.31
N GLN A 338 22.44 -4.96 9.45
CA GLN A 338 23.83 -5.20 9.04
C GLN A 338 24.77 -5.15 10.24
N ARG A 339 24.70 -4.09 11.06
CA ARG A 339 25.51 -3.98 12.29
C ARG A 339 25.26 -5.13 13.27
N ALA A 340 24.01 -5.57 13.43
CA ALA A 340 23.68 -6.71 14.29
C ALA A 340 24.28 -8.02 13.77
N GLN A 341 24.28 -8.24 12.44
CA GLN A 341 24.91 -9.41 11.83
C GLN A 341 26.44 -9.38 11.97
N GLU A 342 27.07 -8.21 11.80
CA GLU A 342 28.51 -8.03 12.01
C GLU A 342 28.89 -8.30 13.47
N HIS A 343 28.12 -7.77 14.42
CA HIS A 343 28.37 -8.01 15.84
C HIS A 343 28.19 -9.48 16.24
N SER A 344 27.18 -10.17 15.69
CA SER A 344 27.01 -11.61 15.89
C SER A 344 28.18 -12.42 15.33
N LYS A 345 28.69 -12.06 14.14
CA LYS A 345 29.87 -12.69 13.54
C LYS A 345 31.14 -12.43 14.37
N SER A 346 31.31 -11.23 14.95
CA SER A 346 32.46 -10.94 15.82
C SER A 346 32.41 -11.73 17.14
N LEU A 347 31.21 -11.92 17.72
CA LEU A 347 31.03 -12.73 18.93
C LEU A 347 31.32 -14.21 18.67
N GLN A 348 30.92 -14.76 17.52
CA GLN A 348 31.25 -16.14 17.14
C GLN A 348 32.75 -16.37 16.96
N LYS A 349 33.50 -15.36 16.46
CA LYS A 349 34.95 -15.41 16.29
C LYS A 349 35.76 -15.14 17.56
N SER A 350 35.12 -14.84 18.68
CA SER A 350 35.79 -14.59 19.97
C SER A 350 36.48 -15.86 20.50
N PRO A 351 37.71 -15.77 21.05
CA PRO A 351 38.41 -16.90 21.67
C PRO A 351 37.63 -17.53 22.84
N HIS A 352 36.72 -16.78 23.47
CA HIS A 352 35.84 -17.28 24.52
C HIS A 352 34.72 -18.20 23.97
N SER A 353 34.22 -17.92 22.76
CA SER A 353 33.26 -18.76 22.02
C SER A 353 33.90 -20.10 21.61
N ALA A 354 35.16 -20.05 21.15
CA ALA A 354 35.93 -21.24 20.80
C ALA A 354 36.22 -22.15 22.00
N ARG A 355 36.41 -21.58 23.20
CA ARG A 355 36.55 -22.34 24.45
C ARG A 355 35.25 -23.04 24.86
N ILE A 356 34.10 -22.37 24.72
CA ILE A 356 32.79 -22.95 25.05
C ILE A 356 32.42 -24.08 24.07
N GLN A 357 32.70 -23.92 22.76
CA GLN A 357 32.50 -25.01 21.80
C GLN A 357 33.39 -26.23 22.07
N LYS A 358 34.61 -26.04 22.60
CA LYS A 358 35.47 -27.16 23.02
C LYS A 358 34.99 -27.86 24.29
N LEU A 359 34.26 -27.17 25.18
CA LEU A 359 33.72 -27.72 26.43
C LEU A 359 32.41 -28.49 26.26
N ILE A 360 31.70 -28.32 25.13
CA ILE A 360 30.43 -29.01 24.84
C ILE A 360 30.66 -30.34 24.07
N VAL A 361 31.89 -30.60 23.62
CA VAL A 361 32.28 -31.81 22.86
C VAL A 361 32.96 -32.86 23.76
N ILE A 362 32.95 -32.66 25.09
CA ILE A 362 33.39 -33.61 26.12
C ILE A 362 32.17 -33.93 26.97
#